data_AF-A0A2D2AWA7-F1
#
_entry.id   AF-A0A2D2AWA7-F1
#
_cell.length_a   1.000
_cell.length_b   1.000
_cell.length_c   1.000
_cell.angle_alpha   90.00
_cell.angle_beta   90.00
_cell.angle_gamma   90.00
#
_symmetry.space_group_name_H-M   'P 1'
#
loop_
_entity.id
_entity.type
_entity.pdbx_description
1 polymer ?
#
loop_
_entity_poly.entity_id
_entity_poly.type
_entity_poly.pdbx_seq_one_letter_code
_entity_poly.pdbx_strand_id
1 'polypeptide(L)'
;MHDGEAHSLPDLLRARLAEGRPAQGIIDGWEWLERSIASEPTLLTEALIEASRFAPEQGAAAVAPPSALGRAVIDPKGLVIEADPVFSAWFGSAPDETTFRRLIEAAARAGQAFGLVETADGSVIAACAGLRSAATSWPLSDGARRALEASAARVALLCFAPSRVGELARRATEAFGFTPLEARLAEALLDAPNLGAAAERIGVGRETAREALKKALRKAGARRSPDLVRRLMDLMCGDHPPPRRLEAVLAASFGATAAEARAAARFASGLTAREVAHDLGLSETTVRGQLKAVFAKAGVGKTKDLVRLASETGALAALTDAAETVLEPADRIGRLRVVADGDRRIGLTDYGPRSGRPVVVMHGAGTGRRLPAPLVTALQARGFRPITPQRPGYGLTDVARGDYLGQAADDMARVLDALHIDRVRLVVRDSGTPSGLRFAAERSDRVEAGLAVNPKLPSARHAPAIRIPASLMGTVARAFITSPHIIELVAETLRRQTRTELLADVMRQALAAPPCDSATLEQPGVLETLVRDAQGMFARTSAGFAAEHRAYSEGWAPPEVVGGAGWIVVEGEAVALAGNREAWNGLPNVRYRLIPDAGLLIYFQAPDLIADLVAEA
;
A
#
# COMPACT_ATOMS: atom_id res chain seq x y z
N MET A 1 -24.26 26.33 27.68
CA MET A 1 -25.44 25.47 27.84
C MET A 1 -25.96 25.09 26.46
N HIS A 2 -25.43 24.00 25.93
CA HIS A 2 -26.17 23.10 25.05
C HIS A 2 -25.94 21.73 25.69
N ASP A 3 -26.87 21.32 26.55
CA ASP A 3 -26.96 19.94 27.03
C ASP A 3 -27.45 19.11 25.84
N GLY A 4 -26.51 18.58 25.06
CA GLY A 4 -26.78 17.49 24.13
C GLY A 4 -26.72 16.18 24.90
N GLU A 5 -27.75 15.35 24.80
CA GLU A 5 -27.79 14.01 25.37
C GLU A 5 -26.47 13.28 25.09
N ALA A 6 -25.71 12.99 26.14
CA ALA A 6 -24.51 12.17 26.03
C ALA A 6 -24.93 10.73 25.77
N HIS A 7 -25.15 10.39 24.49
CA HIS A 7 -25.37 9.01 24.07
C HIS A 7 -24.21 8.15 24.59
N SER A 8 -24.53 7.02 25.23
CA SER A 8 -23.50 6.08 25.67
C SER A 8 -22.73 5.54 24.45
N LEU A 9 -21.46 5.16 24.58
CA LEU A 9 -20.73 4.56 23.46
C LEU A 9 -21.48 3.37 22.82
N PRO A 10 -22.15 2.47 23.58
CA PRO A 10 -23.01 1.45 22.98
C PRO A 10 -24.14 2.01 22.09
N ASP A 11 -24.67 3.20 22.36
CA ASP A 11 -25.71 3.85 21.55
C ASP A 11 -25.12 4.53 20.32
N LEU A 12 -23.99 5.23 20.46
CA LEU A 12 -23.24 5.82 19.34
C LEU A 12 -22.70 4.75 18.39
N LEU A 13 -22.14 3.67 18.95
CA LEU A 13 -21.80 2.48 18.19
C LEU A 13 -23.07 1.97 17.53
N ARG A 14 -24.13 1.54 18.24
CA ARG A 14 -25.35 1.00 17.61
C ARG A 14 -25.93 1.89 16.49
N ALA A 15 -25.93 3.21 16.64
CA ALA A 15 -26.37 4.16 15.62
C ALA A 15 -25.44 4.16 14.38
N ARG A 16 -24.13 4.32 14.56
CA ARG A 16 -23.14 4.27 13.46
C ARG A 16 -22.96 2.89 12.85
N LEU A 17 -23.27 1.85 13.62
CA LEU A 17 -23.32 0.47 13.20
C LEU A 17 -24.46 0.24 12.21
N ALA A 18 -25.63 0.84 12.44
CA ALA A 18 -26.74 0.79 11.48
C ALA A 18 -26.39 1.45 10.12
N GLU A 19 -25.41 2.38 10.11
CA GLU A 19 -24.90 3.06 8.91
C GLU A 19 -23.73 2.33 8.23
N GLY A 20 -23.27 1.19 8.76
CA GLY A 20 -22.08 0.49 8.26
C GLY A 20 -20.77 1.26 8.49
N ARG A 21 -20.72 2.16 9.48
CA ARG A 21 -19.56 3.00 9.83
C ARG A 21 -19.07 2.75 11.27
N PRO A 22 -18.73 1.50 11.66
CA PRO A 22 -18.34 1.16 13.04
C PRO A 22 -17.14 1.97 13.57
N ALA A 23 -16.08 2.18 12.78
CA ALA A 23 -14.96 2.99 13.24
C ALA A 23 -15.34 4.47 13.38
N GLN A 24 -16.32 4.96 12.61
CA GLN A 24 -16.85 6.31 12.83
C GLN A 24 -17.51 6.42 14.20
N GLY A 25 -18.20 5.38 14.68
CA GLY A 25 -18.73 5.38 16.05
C GLY A 25 -17.64 5.45 17.13
N ILE A 26 -16.50 4.79 16.91
CA ILE A 26 -15.33 4.90 17.80
C ILE A 26 -14.73 6.32 17.72
N ILE A 27 -14.59 6.87 16.51
CA ILE A 27 -14.07 8.21 16.24
C ILE A 27 -14.98 9.29 16.83
N ASP A 28 -16.29 9.17 16.70
CA ASP A 28 -17.26 10.13 17.23
C ASP A 28 -17.38 10.03 18.76
N GLY A 29 -17.18 8.83 19.32
CA GLY A 29 -17.29 8.54 20.75
C GLY A 29 -15.98 8.48 21.52
N TRP A 30 -14.84 8.85 20.91
CA TRP A 30 -13.52 8.57 21.48
C TRP A 30 -13.24 9.32 22.79
N GLU A 31 -13.74 10.55 22.95
CA GLU A 31 -13.57 11.34 24.18
C GLU A 31 -14.33 10.72 25.37
N TRP A 32 -15.44 10.04 25.11
CA TRP A 32 -16.12 9.23 26.13
C TRP A 32 -15.26 8.02 26.49
N LEU A 33 -14.70 7.32 25.50
CA LEU A 33 -13.81 6.19 25.72
C LEU A 33 -12.59 6.57 26.56
N GLU A 34 -11.96 7.70 26.27
CA GLU A 34 -10.81 8.20 27.03
C GLU A 34 -11.15 8.35 28.53
N ARG A 35 -12.29 8.98 28.84
CA ARG A 35 -12.75 9.18 30.23
C ARG A 35 -13.09 7.86 30.92
N SER A 36 -13.68 6.91 30.19
CA SER A 36 -14.12 5.62 30.74
C SER A 36 -12.99 4.60 30.93
N ILE A 37 -11.89 4.68 30.17
CA ILE A 37 -10.75 3.75 30.29
C ILE A 37 -10.05 3.83 31.65
N ALA A 38 -10.13 5.00 32.31
CA ALA A 38 -9.61 5.17 33.66
C ALA A 38 -10.38 4.35 34.71
N SER A 39 -11.68 4.08 34.48
CA SER A 39 -12.55 3.33 35.40
C SER A 39 -12.80 1.89 34.97
N GLU A 40 -12.89 1.63 33.66
CA GLU A 40 -13.25 0.33 33.08
C GLU A 40 -12.40 0.02 31.82
N PRO A 41 -11.14 -0.42 32.00
CA PRO A 41 -10.20 -0.60 30.88
C PRO A 41 -10.60 -1.70 29.88
N THR A 42 -11.53 -2.59 30.23
CA THR A 42 -12.08 -3.61 29.33
C THR A 42 -13.09 -3.06 28.33
N LEU A 43 -13.76 -1.94 28.63
CA LEU A 43 -14.81 -1.37 27.75
C LEU A 43 -14.28 -0.98 26.37
N LEU A 44 -13.10 -0.37 26.28
CA LEU A 44 -12.48 -0.06 24.99
C LEU A 44 -12.15 -1.34 24.22
N THR A 45 -11.66 -2.37 24.93
CA THR A 45 -11.34 -3.66 24.32
C THR A 45 -12.61 -4.30 23.76
N GLU A 46 -13.71 -4.31 24.51
CA GLU A 46 -15.01 -4.82 24.06
C GLU A 46 -15.58 -4.01 22.91
N ALA A 47 -15.50 -2.68 22.95
CA ALA A 47 -15.94 -1.80 21.86
C ALA A 47 -15.14 -2.02 20.57
N LEU A 48 -13.82 -2.19 20.66
CA LEU A 48 -12.95 -2.49 19.52
C LEU A 48 -13.23 -3.90 18.98
N ILE A 49 -13.44 -4.88 19.85
CA ILE A 49 -13.85 -6.24 19.46
C ILE A 49 -15.20 -6.21 18.74
N GLU A 50 -16.18 -5.48 19.27
CA GLU A 50 -17.49 -5.37 18.64
C GLU A 50 -17.38 -4.65 17.29
N ALA A 51 -16.68 -3.51 17.23
CA ALA A 51 -16.41 -2.79 15.98
C ALA A 51 -15.67 -3.65 14.93
N SER A 52 -14.85 -4.61 15.36
CA SER A 52 -14.14 -5.54 14.48
C SER A 52 -15.01 -6.67 13.92
N ARG A 53 -16.14 -7.00 14.56
CA ARG A 53 -17.08 -8.04 14.13
C ARG A 53 -17.98 -7.60 12.98
N PHE A 54 -18.01 -6.31 12.65
CA PHE A 54 -18.84 -5.79 11.56
C PHE A 54 -18.32 -6.17 10.18
N ALA A 55 -19.29 -6.37 9.28
CA ALA A 55 -19.19 -6.73 7.88
C ALA A 55 -17.91 -6.16 7.21
N PRO A 56 -16.85 -6.99 7.09
CA PRO A 56 -15.58 -6.58 6.50
C PRO A 56 -15.70 -6.07 5.07
N GLU A 57 -16.77 -6.45 4.36
CA GLU A 57 -17.07 -6.20 2.94
C GLU A 57 -17.00 -4.74 2.46
N GLN A 58 -17.06 -3.73 3.32
CA GLN A 58 -17.44 -2.38 2.86
C GLN A 58 -16.45 -1.23 3.12
N GLY A 59 -15.26 -1.42 3.71
CA GLY A 59 -14.47 -0.28 4.23
C GLY A 59 -13.13 0.07 3.54
N ALA A 60 -12.55 -0.82 2.73
CA ALA A 60 -11.19 -0.61 2.21
C ALA A 60 -11.21 0.21 0.92
N ALA A 61 -10.38 1.24 0.84
CA ALA A 61 -10.09 1.93 -0.41
C ALA A 61 -9.08 1.15 -1.25
N ALA A 62 -9.15 1.33 -2.57
CA ALA A 62 -8.15 0.82 -3.51
C ALA A 62 -7.69 1.96 -4.42
N VAL A 63 -6.39 2.06 -4.69
CA VAL A 63 -5.79 3.14 -5.45
C VAL A 63 -5.41 2.63 -6.84
N ALA A 64 -6.05 3.18 -7.87
CA ALA A 64 -5.78 2.84 -9.25
C ALA A 64 -5.02 3.95 -9.99
N PRO A 65 -4.09 3.59 -10.89
CA PRO A 65 -3.54 4.56 -11.83
C PRO A 65 -4.61 4.99 -12.84
N PRO A 66 -4.93 6.29 -12.96
CA PRO A 66 -6.03 6.76 -13.80
C PRO A 66 -5.83 6.43 -15.28
N SER A 67 -4.58 6.41 -15.77
CA SER A 67 -4.24 6.09 -17.16
C SER A 67 -4.54 4.63 -17.55
N ALA A 68 -4.79 3.75 -16.58
CA ALA A 68 -5.10 2.35 -16.81
C ALA A 68 -6.60 2.03 -16.71
N LEU A 69 -7.47 3.03 -16.53
CA LEU A 69 -8.90 2.87 -16.34
C LEU A 69 -9.67 3.48 -17.51
N GLY A 70 -10.42 2.64 -18.24
CA GLY A 70 -11.42 3.08 -19.20
C GLY A 70 -12.81 3.02 -18.56
N ARG A 71 -13.57 4.12 -18.65
CA ARG A 71 -14.90 4.24 -18.02
C ARG A 71 -15.95 4.61 -19.05
N ALA A 72 -17.09 3.95 -18.99
CA ALA A 72 -18.23 4.28 -19.84
C ALA A 72 -19.57 4.01 -19.16
N VAL A 73 -20.64 4.57 -19.71
CA VAL A 73 -22.02 4.20 -19.44
C VAL A 73 -22.63 3.71 -20.75
N ILE A 74 -23.22 2.52 -20.70
CA ILE A 74 -23.78 1.85 -21.88
C ILE A 74 -25.24 1.49 -21.62
N ASP A 75 -26.07 1.55 -22.64
CA ASP A 75 -27.46 1.11 -22.58
C ASP A 75 -27.61 -0.42 -22.75
N PRO A 76 -28.81 -0.99 -22.55
CA PRO A 76 -29.03 -2.43 -22.74
C PRO A 76 -28.76 -2.96 -24.15
N LYS A 77 -28.76 -2.10 -25.17
CA LYS A 77 -28.54 -2.47 -26.57
C LYS A 77 -27.06 -2.50 -26.93
N GLY A 78 -26.19 -1.92 -26.09
CA GLY A 78 -24.76 -1.82 -26.32
C GLY A 78 -24.32 -0.43 -26.80
N LEU A 79 -25.20 0.56 -26.82
CA LEU A 79 -24.88 1.92 -27.23
C LEU A 79 -24.16 2.67 -26.11
N VAL A 80 -22.98 3.21 -26.42
CA VAL A 80 -22.22 4.08 -25.51
C VAL A 80 -22.94 5.42 -25.35
N ILE A 81 -23.32 5.74 -24.12
CA ILE A 81 -24.00 6.99 -23.75
C ILE A 81 -22.99 8.05 -23.33
N GLU A 82 -21.98 7.64 -22.56
CA GLU A 82 -20.89 8.47 -22.07
C GLU A 82 -19.64 7.58 -22.02
N ALA A 83 -18.48 8.10 -22.40
CA ALA A 83 -17.20 7.42 -22.25
C ALA A 83 -16.09 8.42 -21.98
N ASP A 84 -15.10 8.00 -21.20
CA ASP A 84 -13.88 8.78 -21.03
C ASP A 84 -12.89 8.57 -22.19
N PRO A 85 -11.84 9.40 -22.29
CA PRO A 85 -10.86 9.31 -23.38
C PRO A 85 -10.11 7.97 -23.41
N VAL A 86 -9.86 7.35 -22.25
CA VAL A 86 -9.14 6.07 -22.16
C VAL A 86 -9.99 4.94 -22.73
N PHE A 87 -11.27 4.89 -22.39
CA PHE A 87 -12.22 3.94 -22.98
C PHE A 87 -12.31 4.12 -24.50
N SER A 88 -12.50 5.36 -24.96
CA SER A 88 -12.60 5.69 -26.39
C SER A 88 -11.32 5.31 -27.16
N ALA A 89 -10.14 5.42 -26.52
CA ALA A 89 -8.89 5.01 -27.14
C ALA A 89 -8.77 3.49 -27.34
N TRP A 90 -9.44 2.69 -26.51
CA TRP A 90 -9.40 1.22 -26.62
C TRP A 90 -10.48 0.65 -27.53
N PHE A 91 -11.66 1.26 -27.57
CA PHE A 91 -12.84 0.71 -28.24
C PHE A 91 -13.33 1.57 -29.42
N GLY A 92 -12.76 2.75 -29.63
CA GLY A 92 -13.27 3.75 -30.57
C GLY A 92 -14.47 4.51 -30.02
N SER A 93 -15.01 5.45 -30.81
CA SER A 93 -16.16 6.28 -30.44
C SER A 93 -17.51 5.57 -30.56
N ALA A 94 -17.57 4.47 -31.33
CA ALA A 94 -18.78 3.68 -31.56
C ALA A 94 -18.39 2.20 -31.69
N PRO A 95 -18.06 1.53 -30.57
CA PRO A 95 -17.78 0.09 -30.60
C PRO A 95 -18.98 -0.71 -31.09
N ASP A 96 -18.74 -1.90 -31.62
CA ASP A 96 -19.80 -2.82 -32.03
C ASP A 96 -20.73 -3.13 -30.84
N GLU A 97 -22.04 -3.02 -31.05
CA GLU A 97 -23.08 -3.22 -30.02
C GLU A 97 -23.04 -4.61 -29.37
N THR A 98 -22.41 -5.59 -30.02
CA THR A 98 -22.23 -6.95 -29.49
C THR A 98 -21.06 -7.08 -28.50
N THR A 99 -20.09 -6.15 -28.54
CA THR A 99 -18.83 -6.20 -27.77
C THR A 99 -19.08 -6.43 -26.28
N PHE A 100 -20.07 -5.71 -25.72
CA PHE A 100 -20.37 -5.74 -24.28
C PHE A 100 -21.64 -6.52 -23.95
N ARG A 101 -22.38 -7.01 -24.94
CA ARG A 101 -23.74 -7.57 -24.77
C ARG A 101 -23.81 -8.65 -23.69
N ARG A 102 -22.92 -9.64 -23.75
CA ARG A 102 -22.86 -10.73 -22.75
C ARG A 102 -22.59 -10.21 -21.34
N LEU A 103 -21.72 -9.21 -21.21
CA LEU A 103 -21.32 -8.62 -19.94
C LEU A 103 -22.46 -7.78 -19.34
N ILE A 104 -23.15 -6.99 -20.17
CA ILE A 104 -24.33 -6.20 -19.81
C ILE A 104 -25.45 -7.12 -19.32
N GLU A 105 -25.77 -8.17 -20.07
CA GLU A 105 -26.79 -9.16 -19.70
C GLU A 105 -26.47 -9.88 -18.39
N ALA A 106 -25.20 -10.21 -18.16
CA ALA A 106 -24.76 -10.81 -16.91
C ALA A 106 -24.91 -9.84 -15.72
N ALA A 107 -24.53 -8.58 -15.89
CA ALA A 107 -24.69 -7.56 -14.86
C ALA A 107 -26.16 -7.24 -14.57
N ALA A 108 -27.03 -7.25 -15.59
CA ALA A 108 -28.47 -7.08 -15.40
C ALA A 108 -29.09 -8.17 -14.51
N ARG A 109 -28.56 -9.41 -14.57
CA ARG A 109 -29.02 -10.53 -13.72
C ARG A 109 -28.42 -10.52 -12.32
N ALA A 110 -27.13 -10.19 -12.20
CA ALA A 110 -26.36 -10.36 -10.98
C ALA A 110 -26.07 -9.04 -10.23
N GLY A 111 -26.51 -7.90 -10.77
CA GLY A 111 -26.15 -6.56 -10.29
C GLY A 111 -24.78 -6.09 -10.76
N GLN A 112 -23.82 -7.02 -10.88
CA GLN A 112 -22.46 -6.79 -11.35
C GLN A 112 -21.93 -8.05 -12.03
N ALA A 113 -21.13 -7.90 -13.08
CA ALA A 113 -20.49 -9.02 -13.76
C ALA A 113 -19.09 -8.63 -14.26
N PHE A 114 -18.19 -9.61 -14.25
CA PHE A 114 -16.84 -9.49 -14.77
C PHE A 114 -16.72 -10.29 -16.07
N GLY A 115 -15.90 -9.78 -16.99
CA GLY A 115 -15.71 -10.37 -18.31
C GLY A 115 -14.37 -9.98 -18.91
N LEU A 116 -14.02 -10.68 -19.98
CA LEU A 116 -12.99 -10.27 -20.91
C LEU A 116 -13.66 -9.65 -22.14
N VAL A 117 -13.11 -8.54 -22.62
CA VAL A 117 -13.60 -7.81 -23.79
C VAL A 117 -12.46 -7.57 -24.76
N GLU A 118 -12.77 -7.59 -26.06
CA GLU A 118 -11.82 -7.35 -27.13
C GLU A 118 -11.79 -5.86 -27.48
N THR A 119 -10.59 -5.28 -27.51
CA THR A 119 -10.35 -3.90 -27.93
C THR A 119 -10.28 -3.79 -29.44
N ALA A 120 -10.35 -2.57 -29.99
CA ALA A 120 -10.36 -2.32 -31.43
C ALA A 120 -9.12 -2.85 -32.19
N ASP A 121 -8.01 -3.09 -31.48
CA ASP A 121 -6.78 -3.69 -32.01
C ASP A 121 -6.71 -5.22 -31.84
N GLY A 122 -7.81 -5.87 -31.43
CA GLY A 122 -7.91 -7.31 -31.21
C GLY A 122 -7.32 -7.81 -29.89
N SER A 123 -6.86 -6.90 -29.01
CA SER A 123 -6.35 -7.30 -27.69
C SER A 123 -7.48 -7.59 -26.70
N VAL A 124 -7.21 -8.46 -25.73
CA VAL A 124 -8.19 -8.78 -24.68
C VAL A 124 -7.81 -8.09 -23.37
N ILE A 125 -8.79 -7.43 -22.74
CA ILE A 125 -8.65 -6.74 -21.45
C ILE A 125 -9.77 -7.12 -20.47
N ALA A 126 -9.52 -6.91 -19.18
CA ALA A 126 -10.51 -7.15 -18.12
C ALA A 126 -11.53 -6.00 -18.06
N ALA A 127 -12.81 -6.36 -17.97
CA ALA A 127 -13.91 -5.41 -17.81
C ALA A 127 -14.91 -5.87 -16.74
N CYS A 128 -15.55 -4.89 -16.11
CA CYS A 128 -16.65 -5.08 -15.16
C CYS A 128 -17.83 -4.22 -15.61
N ALA A 129 -19.02 -4.83 -15.67
CA ALA A 129 -20.28 -4.10 -15.81
C ALA A 129 -21.02 -4.11 -14.47
N GLY A 130 -21.67 -3.00 -14.14
CA GLY A 130 -22.42 -2.86 -12.89
C GLY A 130 -23.67 -2.00 -13.08
N LEU A 131 -24.74 -2.38 -12.39
CA LEU A 131 -25.89 -1.51 -12.18
C LEU A 131 -25.49 -0.32 -11.30
N ARG A 132 -26.34 0.71 -11.26
CA ARG A 132 -26.15 1.90 -10.41
C ARG A 132 -25.79 1.56 -8.95
N SER A 133 -26.45 0.56 -8.36
CA SER A 133 -26.20 0.14 -6.98
C SER A 133 -24.78 -0.40 -6.76
N ALA A 134 -24.20 -1.07 -7.74
CA ALA A 134 -22.84 -1.62 -7.67
C ALA A 134 -21.78 -0.55 -8.00
N ALA A 135 -22.10 0.39 -8.89
CA ALA A 135 -21.14 1.38 -9.41
C ALA A 135 -20.98 2.64 -8.53
N THR A 136 -21.65 2.73 -7.38
CA THR A 136 -21.63 3.91 -6.50
C THR A 136 -20.22 4.31 -6.05
N SER A 137 -19.35 3.34 -5.74
CA SER A 137 -17.97 3.58 -5.28
C SER A 137 -16.94 3.62 -6.41
N TRP A 138 -17.38 3.45 -7.67
CA TRP A 138 -16.49 3.39 -8.83
C TRP A 138 -16.02 4.79 -9.22
N PRO A 139 -14.83 4.93 -9.83
CA PRO A 139 -14.23 6.23 -10.10
C PRO A 139 -14.80 6.88 -11.37
N LEU A 140 -16.12 6.95 -11.50
CA LEU A 140 -16.84 7.52 -12.66
C LEU A 140 -16.72 9.05 -12.71
N SER A 141 -16.71 9.62 -13.93
CA SER A 141 -16.83 11.07 -14.12
C SER A 141 -18.24 11.56 -13.74
N ASP A 142 -18.39 12.86 -13.49
CA ASP A 142 -19.72 13.43 -13.18
C ASP A 142 -20.70 13.26 -14.35
N GLY A 143 -20.21 13.34 -15.60
CA GLY A 143 -21.00 13.04 -16.79
C GLY A 143 -21.50 11.59 -16.81
N ALA A 144 -20.61 10.63 -16.51
CA ALA A 144 -20.97 9.22 -16.40
C ALA A 144 -21.97 8.96 -15.26
N ARG A 145 -21.81 9.58 -14.09
CA ARG A 145 -22.78 9.44 -13.00
C ARG A 145 -24.17 9.92 -13.41
N ARG A 146 -24.28 11.13 -13.99
CA ARG A 146 -25.56 11.66 -14.48
C ARG A 146 -26.17 10.79 -15.57
N ALA A 147 -25.36 10.28 -16.50
CA ALA A 147 -25.82 9.37 -17.55
C ALA A 147 -26.37 8.06 -16.97
N LEU A 148 -25.72 7.50 -15.96
CA LEU A 148 -26.17 6.29 -15.26
C LEU A 148 -27.45 6.54 -14.45
N GLU A 149 -27.59 7.69 -13.81
CA GLU A 149 -28.77 8.07 -13.03
C GLU A 149 -30.02 8.26 -13.89
N ALA A 150 -29.85 8.79 -15.10
CA ALA A 150 -30.96 9.10 -16.01
C ALA A 150 -31.73 7.87 -16.52
N SER A 151 -31.23 6.65 -16.34
CA SER A 151 -32.02 5.43 -16.61
C SER A 151 -31.50 4.23 -15.83
N ALA A 152 -32.41 3.55 -15.11
CA ALA A 152 -32.10 2.33 -14.36
C ALA A 152 -31.70 1.14 -15.25
N ALA A 153 -31.96 1.21 -16.56
CA ALA A 153 -31.56 0.18 -17.51
C ALA A 153 -30.11 0.32 -17.99
N ARG A 154 -29.46 1.46 -17.75
CA ARG A 154 -28.06 1.69 -18.13
C ARG A 154 -27.13 0.99 -17.14
N VAL A 155 -25.98 0.57 -17.66
CA VAL A 155 -24.90 -0.02 -16.85
C VAL A 155 -23.65 0.84 -16.94
N ALA A 156 -22.91 0.89 -15.84
CA ALA A 156 -21.54 1.41 -15.85
C ALA A 156 -20.61 0.31 -16.33
N LEU A 157 -19.60 0.68 -17.13
CA LEU A 157 -18.47 -0.15 -17.50
C LEU A 157 -17.19 0.43 -16.89
N LEU A 158 -16.41 -0.46 -16.28
CA LEU A 158 -15.05 -0.19 -15.83
C LEU A 158 -14.11 -1.22 -16.48
N CYS A 159 -13.21 -0.74 -17.32
CA CYS A 159 -12.17 -1.55 -17.97
C CYS A 159 -10.81 -1.22 -17.34
N PHE A 160 -9.96 -2.22 -17.13
CA PHE A 160 -8.66 -2.04 -16.49
C PHE A 160 -7.57 -2.80 -17.25
N ALA A 161 -6.59 -2.05 -17.77
CA ALA A 161 -5.53 -2.60 -18.60
C ALA A 161 -4.17 -1.91 -18.35
N PRO A 162 -3.62 -1.99 -17.12
CA PRO A 162 -2.35 -1.35 -16.78
C PRO A 162 -1.19 -1.85 -17.65
N SER A 163 -1.22 -3.10 -18.12
CA SER A 163 -0.20 -3.66 -19.02
C SER A 163 -0.06 -2.92 -20.35
N ARG A 164 -1.07 -2.12 -20.74
CA ARG A 164 -1.09 -1.33 -21.97
C ARG A 164 -0.57 0.09 -21.79
N VAL A 165 -0.17 0.46 -20.58
CA VAL A 165 0.34 1.79 -20.27
C VAL A 165 1.86 1.73 -20.14
N GLY A 166 2.58 2.15 -21.18
CA GLY A 166 4.05 2.12 -21.22
C GLY A 166 4.71 2.88 -20.06
N GLU A 167 4.10 3.97 -19.60
CA GLU A 167 4.58 4.72 -18.43
C GLU A 167 4.53 3.88 -17.13
N LEU A 168 3.50 3.04 -16.94
CA LEU A 168 3.44 2.14 -15.79
C LEU A 168 4.48 1.03 -15.89
N ALA A 169 4.71 0.49 -17.10
CA ALA A 169 5.75 -0.52 -17.34
C ALA A 169 7.15 0.05 -17.08
N ARG A 170 7.42 1.28 -17.53
CA ARG A 170 8.65 2.02 -17.25
C ARG A 170 8.85 2.21 -15.75
N ARG A 171 7.83 2.70 -15.02
CA ARG A 171 7.89 2.86 -13.56
C ARG A 171 8.15 1.53 -12.83
N ALA A 172 7.49 0.44 -13.25
CA ALA A 172 7.68 -0.87 -12.64
C ALA A 172 9.09 -1.44 -12.89
N THR A 173 9.62 -1.29 -14.11
CA THR A 173 10.98 -1.76 -14.44
C THR A 173 12.06 -0.90 -13.77
N GLU A 174 11.84 0.41 -13.65
CA GLU A 174 12.70 1.31 -12.87
C GLU A 174 12.74 0.95 -11.40
N ALA A 175 11.61 0.52 -10.82
CA ALA A 175 11.55 0.09 -9.44
C ALA A 175 12.49 -1.09 -9.16
N PHE A 176 12.63 -2.02 -10.10
CA PHE A 176 13.60 -3.13 -10.00
C PHE A 176 15.03 -2.77 -10.46
N GLY A 177 15.30 -1.50 -10.79
CA GLY A 177 16.63 -1.04 -11.22
C GLY A 177 17.07 -1.65 -12.56
N PHE A 178 16.14 -1.88 -13.47
CA PHE A 178 16.46 -2.41 -14.80
C PHE A 178 17.26 -1.40 -15.62
N THR A 179 18.18 -1.92 -16.44
CA THR A 179 18.84 -1.12 -17.49
C THR A 179 17.84 -0.81 -18.61
N PRO A 180 18.11 0.17 -19.50
CA PRO A 180 17.21 0.48 -20.61
C PRO A 180 16.85 -0.73 -21.49
N LEU A 181 17.81 -1.63 -21.73
CA LEU A 181 17.57 -2.86 -22.48
C LEU A 181 16.69 -3.86 -21.71
N GLU A 182 16.97 -4.07 -20.43
CA GLU A 182 16.18 -4.94 -19.56
C GLU A 182 14.74 -4.43 -19.44
N ALA A 183 14.55 -3.11 -19.32
CA ALA A 183 13.24 -2.46 -19.24
C ALA A 183 12.44 -2.64 -20.54
N ARG A 184 13.02 -2.31 -21.70
CA ARG A 184 12.36 -2.50 -23.00
C ARG A 184 11.98 -3.95 -23.25
N LEU A 185 12.86 -4.89 -22.88
CA LEU A 185 12.56 -6.32 -23.01
C LEU A 185 11.44 -6.76 -22.06
N ALA A 186 11.47 -6.31 -20.81
CA ALA A 186 10.47 -6.65 -19.81
C ALA A 186 9.09 -6.09 -20.17
N GLU A 187 9.03 -4.85 -20.66
CA GLU A 187 7.81 -4.22 -21.21
C GLU A 187 7.30 -5.02 -22.42
N ALA A 188 8.16 -5.32 -23.40
CA ALA A 188 7.77 -6.14 -24.54
C ALA A 188 7.30 -7.55 -24.12
N LEU A 189 7.79 -8.09 -23.00
CA LEU A 189 7.35 -9.40 -22.51
C LEU A 189 5.95 -9.40 -21.89
N LEU A 190 5.35 -8.23 -21.59
CA LEU A 190 3.98 -8.14 -21.05
C LEU A 190 2.96 -8.69 -22.06
N ASP A 191 3.18 -8.48 -23.36
CA ASP A 191 2.28 -8.86 -24.45
C ASP A 191 2.95 -9.78 -25.51
N ALA A 192 4.28 -9.83 -25.59
CA ALA A 192 4.94 -10.63 -26.64
C ALA A 192 4.71 -12.14 -26.47
N PRO A 193 4.53 -12.87 -27.58
CA PRO A 193 4.37 -14.32 -27.60
C PRO A 193 5.43 -15.15 -26.89
N ASN A 194 6.68 -14.77 -27.05
CA ASN A 194 7.83 -15.50 -26.58
C ASN A 194 9.01 -14.52 -26.58
N LEU A 195 10.15 -14.99 -26.09
CA LEU A 195 11.35 -14.18 -26.03
C LEU A 195 11.82 -13.73 -27.43
N GLY A 196 11.64 -14.55 -28.46
CA GLY A 196 12.03 -14.22 -29.84
C GLY A 196 11.23 -13.04 -30.38
N ALA A 197 9.90 -13.09 -30.27
CA ALA A 197 9.04 -11.98 -30.69
C ALA A 197 9.29 -10.70 -29.87
N ALA A 198 9.58 -10.83 -28.57
CA ALA A 198 9.97 -9.68 -27.75
C ALA A 198 11.31 -9.08 -28.23
N ALA A 199 12.29 -9.93 -28.53
CA ALA A 199 13.61 -9.52 -29.02
C ALA A 199 13.52 -8.82 -30.38
N GLU A 200 12.74 -9.38 -31.30
CA GLU A 200 12.44 -8.78 -32.61
C GLU A 200 11.79 -7.41 -32.46
N ARG A 201 10.77 -7.29 -31.62
CA ARG A 201 10.06 -6.02 -31.38
C ARG A 201 10.97 -4.91 -30.85
N ILE A 202 11.95 -5.25 -30.00
CA ILE A 202 12.90 -4.27 -29.49
C ILE A 202 14.17 -4.14 -30.34
N GLY A 203 14.26 -4.87 -31.45
CA GLY A 203 15.36 -4.81 -32.42
C GLY A 203 16.68 -5.38 -31.90
N VAL A 204 16.66 -6.46 -31.13
CA VAL A 204 17.88 -7.11 -30.60
C VAL A 204 17.96 -8.59 -30.94
N GLY A 205 19.19 -9.12 -30.99
CA GLY A 205 19.43 -10.55 -31.19
C GLY A 205 18.88 -11.41 -30.03
N ARG A 206 18.48 -12.64 -30.35
CA ARG A 206 17.89 -13.59 -29.38
C ARG A 206 18.79 -13.90 -28.18
N GLU A 207 20.10 -14.00 -28.39
CA GLU A 207 21.07 -14.23 -27.31
C GLU A 207 21.17 -13.03 -26.38
N THR A 208 21.24 -11.82 -26.94
CA THR A 208 21.20 -10.56 -26.18
C THR A 208 19.94 -10.45 -25.34
N ALA A 209 18.78 -10.79 -25.90
CA ALA A 209 17.52 -10.82 -25.17
C ALA A 209 17.52 -11.86 -24.04
N ARG A 210 18.11 -13.05 -24.27
CA ARG A 210 18.22 -14.08 -23.22
C ARG A 210 19.05 -13.62 -22.05
N GLU A 211 20.20 -13.00 -22.30
CA GLU A 211 21.06 -12.46 -21.25
C GLU A 211 20.40 -11.29 -20.50
N ALA A 212 19.73 -10.38 -21.21
CA ALA A 212 18.95 -9.32 -20.58
C ALA A 212 17.82 -9.87 -19.70
N LEU A 213 17.07 -10.88 -20.18
CA LEU A 213 16.04 -11.55 -19.40
C LEU A 213 16.62 -12.20 -18.14
N LYS A 214 17.74 -12.90 -18.23
CA LYS A 214 18.40 -13.52 -17.07
C LYS A 214 18.76 -12.48 -16.00
N LYS A 215 19.25 -11.31 -16.41
CA LYS A 215 19.56 -10.19 -15.49
C LYS A 215 18.29 -9.59 -14.89
N ALA A 216 17.25 -9.36 -15.70
CA ALA A 216 15.95 -8.87 -15.24
C ALA A 216 15.30 -9.82 -14.23
N LEU A 217 15.33 -11.14 -14.50
CA LEU A 217 14.84 -12.18 -13.59
C LEU A 217 15.54 -12.10 -12.23
N ARG A 218 16.87 -12.04 -12.23
CA ARG A 218 17.65 -11.92 -10.99
C ARG A 218 17.31 -10.65 -10.22
N LYS A 219 17.28 -9.49 -10.87
CA LYS A 219 16.97 -8.19 -10.23
C LYS A 219 15.56 -8.14 -9.64
N ALA A 220 14.58 -8.80 -10.26
CA ALA A 220 13.22 -8.88 -9.76
C ALA A 220 13.01 -10.00 -8.72
N GLY A 221 14.00 -10.86 -8.46
CA GLY A 221 13.82 -12.09 -7.67
C GLY A 221 12.85 -13.07 -8.34
N ALA A 222 12.74 -13.01 -9.66
CA ALA A 222 11.82 -13.83 -10.44
C ALA A 222 12.50 -15.13 -10.91
N ARG A 223 11.81 -16.26 -10.77
CA ARG A 223 12.37 -17.56 -11.17
C ARG A 223 12.25 -17.83 -12.67
N ARG A 224 11.27 -17.21 -13.32
CA ARG A 224 10.89 -17.44 -14.72
C ARG A 224 10.13 -16.24 -15.29
N SER A 225 10.06 -16.11 -16.62
CA SER A 225 9.41 -14.97 -17.28
C SER A 225 7.96 -14.71 -16.83
N PRO A 226 7.11 -15.73 -16.59
CA PRO A 226 5.77 -15.50 -16.05
C PRO A 226 5.77 -14.84 -14.66
N ASP A 227 6.72 -15.21 -13.79
CA ASP A 227 6.85 -14.59 -12.47
C ASP A 227 7.39 -13.15 -12.57
N LEU A 228 8.24 -12.86 -13.57
CA LEU A 228 8.63 -11.49 -13.88
C LEU A 228 7.43 -10.64 -14.30
N VAL A 229 6.60 -11.15 -15.21
CA VAL A 229 5.36 -10.45 -15.63
C VAL A 229 4.47 -10.19 -14.42
N ARG A 230 4.22 -11.21 -13.58
CA ARG A 230 3.46 -11.06 -12.34
C ARG A 230 4.00 -9.94 -11.44
N ARG A 231 5.31 -9.89 -11.22
CA ARG A 231 5.96 -8.88 -10.36
C ARG A 231 5.88 -7.47 -10.94
N LEU A 232 5.91 -7.33 -12.27
CA LEU A 232 5.65 -6.04 -12.92
C LEU A 232 4.18 -5.65 -12.73
N MET A 233 3.25 -6.58 -12.97
CA MET A 233 1.81 -6.34 -12.77
C MET A 233 1.49 -5.96 -11.32
N ASP A 234 2.12 -6.59 -10.32
CA ASP A 234 1.98 -6.24 -8.89
C ASP A 234 2.30 -4.76 -8.59
N LEU A 235 3.12 -4.09 -9.42
CA LEU A 235 3.45 -2.67 -9.31
C LEU A 235 2.57 -1.81 -10.22
N MET A 236 2.22 -2.31 -11.40
CA MET A 236 1.43 -1.58 -12.41
C MET A 236 -0.05 -1.49 -12.03
N CYS A 237 -0.58 -2.41 -11.22
CA CYS A 237 -1.98 -2.42 -10.80
C CYS A 237 -2.33 -1.39 -9.69
N GLY A 238 -1.34 -0.73 -9.09
CA GLY A 238 -1.55 0.21 -7.98
C GLY A 238 -1.64 -0.45 -6.61
N ASP A 239 -2.14 0.29 -5.61
CA ASP A 239 -2.23 -0.17 -4.21
C ASP A 239 -3.66 -0.68 -3.94
N HIS A 240 -3.84 -2.00 -3.89
CA HIS A 240 -5.14 -2.61 -3.62
C HIS A 240 -5.03 -3.79 -2.64
N PRO A 241 -6.09 -4.09 -1.87
CA PRO A 241 -6.14 -5.30 -1.08
C PRO A 241 -6.18 -6.54 -1.99
N PRO A 242 -5.76 -7.72 -1.48
CA PRO A 242 -5.96 -8.96 -2.21
C PRO A 242 -7.43 -9.18 -2.56
N PRO A 243 -7.75 -9.62 -3.79
CA PRO A 243 -9.14 -9.86 -4.20
C PRO A 243 -9.79 -10.96 -3.36
N ARG A 244 -10.97 -10.68 -2.80
CA ARG A 244 -11.65 -11.60 -1.86
C ARG A 244 -12.13 -12.90 -2.51
N ARG A 245 -12.51 -12.84 -3.77
CA ARG A 245 -13.13 -13.96 -4.50
C ARG A 245 -12.46 -14.21 -5.85
N LEU A 246 -11.13 -14.15 -5.89
CA LEU A 246 -10.36 -14.26 -7.14
C LEU A 246 -10.81 -15.46 -8.00
N GLU A 247 -10.97 -16.63 -7.40
CA GLU A 247 -11.38 -17.84 -8.14
C GLU A 247 -12.77 -17.69 -8.79
N ALA A 248 -13.74 -17.08 -8.09
CA ALA A 248 -15.07 -16.86 -8.65
C ALA A 248 -15.05 -15.79 -9.75
N VAL A 249 -14.25 -14.74 -9.58
CA VAL A 249 -14.07 -13.69 -10.59
C VAL A 249 -13.41 -14.27 -11.84
N LEU A 250 -12.33 -15.05 -11.69
CA LEU A 250 -11.68 -15.71 -12.83
C LEU A 250 -12.62 -16.73 -13.52
N ALA A 251 -13.43 -17.46 -12.75
CA ALA A 251 -14.44 -18.35 -13.31
C ALA A 251 -15.43 -17.59 -14.20
N ALA A 252 -15.97 -16.47 -13.70
CA ALA A 252 -16.89 -15.61 -14.45
C ALA A 252 -16.22 -14.99 -15.68
N SER A 253 -15.07 -14.34 -15.49
CA SER A 253 -14.36 -13.61 -16.56
C SER A 253 -13.87 -14.51 -17.68
N PHE A 254 -13.37 -15.70 -17.35
CA PHE A 254 -12.77 -16.62 -18.33
C PHE A 254 -13.75 -17.68 -18.83
N GLY A 255 -15.01 -17.68 -18.38
CA GLY A 255 -15.96 -18.77 -18.65
C GLY A 255 -15.49 -20.13 -18.12
N ALA A 256 -14.67 -20.11 -17.06
CA ALA A 256 -13.99 -21.27 -16.52
C ALA A 256 -14.84 -21.99 -15.45
N THR A 257 -14.62 -23.30 -15.30
CA THR A 257 -15.20 -24.06 -14.18
C THR A 257 -14.51 -23.69 -12.86
N ALA A 258 -15.11 -24.04 -11.72
CA ALA A 258 -14.48 -23.79 -10.42
C ALA A 258 -13.10 -24.46 -10.29
N ALA A 259 -12.93 -25.67 -10.82
CA ALA A 259 -11.64 -26.37 -10.79
C ALA A 259 -10.58 -25.69 -11.68
N GLU A 260 -10.99 -25.26 -12.87
CA GLU A 260 -10.15 -24.49 -13.80
C GLU A 260 -9.69 -23.16 -13.19
N ALA A 261 -10.61 -22.43 -12.56
CA ALA A 261 -10.30 -21.15 -11.93
C ALA A 261 -9.37 -21.30 -10.70
N ARG A 262 -9.53 -22.36 -9.90
CA ARG A 262 -8.61 -22.71 -8.81
C ARG A 262 -7.17 -22.92 -9.30
N ALA A 263 -7.01 -23.66 -10.40
CA ALA A 263 -5.71 -23.88 -11.01
C ALA A 263 -5.13 -22.60 -11.60
N ALA A 264 -5.97 -21.81 -12.29
CA ALA A 264 -5.57 -20.52 -12.88
C ALA A 264 -5.10 -19.52 -11.83
N ALA A 265 -5.81 -19.38 -10.71
CA ALA A 265 -5.46 -18.44 -9.63
C ALA A 265 -4.06 -18.74 -9.03
N ARG A 266 -3.78 -20.01 -8.73
CA ARG A 266 -2.48 -20.45 -8.17
C ARG A 266 -1.36 -20.33 -9.20
N PHE A 267 -1.65 -20.66 -10.45
CA PHE A 267 -0.69 -20.49 -11.52
C PHE A 267 -0.33 -19.01 -11.74
N ALA A 268 -1.34 -18.12 -11.68
CA ALA A 268 -1.18 -16.68 -11.77
C ALA A 268 -0.42 -16.08 -10.57
N SER A 269 -0.53 -16.67 -9.38
CA SER A 269 0.27 -16.27 -8.21
C SER A 269 1.73 -16.71 -8.26
N GLY A 270 2.14 -17.41 -9.33
CA GLY A 270 3.53 -17.73 -9.63
C GLY A 270 3.89 -19.21 -9.55
N LEU A 271 2.98 -20.08 -9.12
CA LEU A 271 3.22 -21.52 -9.02
C LEU A 271 3.32 -22.17 -10.41
N THR A 272 4.21 -23.15 -10.54
CA THR A 272 4.31 -24.03 -11.70
C THR A 272 3.15 -25.04 -11.70
N ALA A 273 2.85 -25.67 -12.85
CA ALA A 273 1.79 -26.68 -12.91
C ALA A 273 2.01 -27.83 -11.89
N ARG A 274 3.27 -28.19 -11.62
CA ARG A 274 3.64 -29.17 -10.61
C ARG A 274 3.38 -28.68 -9.18
N GLU A 275 3.76 -27.44 -8.86
CA GLU A 275 3.47 -26.84 -7.55
C GLU A 275 1.97 -26.66 -7.33
N VAL A 276 1.22 -26.26 -8.36
CA VAL A 276 -0.25 -26.19 -8.31
C VAL A 276 -0.86 -27.57 -8.08
N ALA A 277 -0.33 -28.60 -8.74
CA ALA A 277 -0.79 -29.97 -8.55
C ALA A 277 -0.54 -30.46 -7.12
N HIS A 278 0.63 -30.18 -6.56
CA HIS A 278 0.94 -30.46 -5.17
C HIS A 278 0.01 -29.70 -4.21
N ASP A 279 -0.18 -28.38 -4.42
CA ASP A 279 -1.03 -27.53 -3.59
C ASP A 279 -2.51 -27.95 -3.61
N LEU A 280 -3.00 -28.42 -4.76
CA LEU A 280 -4.38 -28.88 -4.93
C LEU A 280 -4.60 -30.36 -4.63
N GLY A 281 -3.55 -31.13 -4.33
CA GLY A 281 -3.64 -32.59 -4.20
C GLY A 281 -4.08 -33.31 -5.49
N LEU A 282 -3.67 -32.78 -6.67
CA LEU A 282 -4.02 -33.30 -8.00
C LEU A 282 -2.78 -33.85 -8.73
N SER A 283 -3.00 -34.56 -9.84
CA SER A 283 -1.92 -34.92 -10.76
C SER A 283 -1.48 -33.70 -11.61
N GLU A 284 -0.20 -33.63 -11.97
CA GLU A 284 0.30 -32.57 -12.85
C GLU A 284 -0.40 -32.57 -14.21
N THR A 285 -0.75 -33.76 -14.74
CA THR A 285 -1.50 -33.91 -15.99
C THR A 285 -2.89 -33.27 -15.91
N THR A 286 -3.59 -33.47 -14.79
CA THR A 286 -4.91 -32.85 -14.54
C THR A 286 -4.82 -31.33 -14.54
N VAL A 287 -3.84 -30.77 -13.83
CA VAL A 287 -3.63 -29.31 -13.77
C VAL A 287 -3.27 -28.75 -15.15
N ARG A 288 -2.41 -29.43 -15.92
CA ARG A 288 -2.09 -29.02 -17.30
C ARG A 288 -3.33 -29.04 -18.20
N GLY A 289 -4.20 -30.03 -18.04
CA GLY A 289 -5.49 -30.09 -18.74
C GLY A 289 -6.40 -28.91 -18.39
N GLN A 290 -6.53 -28.59 -17.10
CA GLN A 290 -7.31 -27.45 -16.61
C GLN A 290 -6.76 -26.11 -17.16
N LEU A 291 -5.44 -25.89 -17.08
CA LEU A 291 -4.81 -24.68 -17.62
C LEU A 291 -5.00 -24.56 -19.14
N LYS A 292 -4.94 -25.66 -19.89
CA LYS A 292 -5.21 -25.67 -21.34
C LYS A 292 -6.66 -25.26 -21.64
N ALA A 293 -7.62 -25.74 -20.86
CA ALA A 293 -9.01 -25.33 -21.01
C ALA A 293 -9.21 -23.83 -20.71
N VAL A 294 -8.57 -23.32 -19.65
CA VAL A 294 -8.59 -21.89 -19.31
C VAL A 294 -8.01 -21.04 -20.44
N PHE A 295 -6.86 -21.44 -21.00
CA PHE A 295 -6.24 -20.75 -22.13
C PHE A 295 -7.22 -20.61 -23.31
N ALA A 296 -7.85 -21.72 -23.71
CA ALA A 296 -8.82 -21.72 -24.80
C ALA A 296 -10.03 -20.81 -24.51
N LYS A 297 -10.58 -20.87 -23.29
CA LYS A 297 -11.80 -20.11 -22.92
C LYS A 297 -11.54 -18.62 -22.71
N ALA A 298 -10.37 -18.25 -22.17
CA ALA A 298 -9.95 -16.86 -22.00
C ALA A 298 -9.42 -16.22 -23.29
N GLY A 299 -9.38 -16.96 -24.41
CA GLY A 299 -8.86 -16.47 -25.69
C GLY A 299 -7.34 -16.21 -25.66
N VAL A 300 -6.61 -16.83 -24.74
CA VAL A 300 -5.16 -16.62 -24.60
C VAL A 300 -4.39 -17.86 -25.01
N GLY A 301 -3.37 -17.68 -25.84
CA GLY A 301 -2.54 -18.81 -26.27
C GLY A 301 -1.44 -19.20 -25.29
N LYS A 302 -1.23 -18.43 -24.21
CA LYS A 302 0.07 -18.42 -23.50
C LYS A 302 -0.03 -18.19 -22.00
N THR A 303 0.95 -18.77 -21.31
CA THR A 303 1.13 -18.64 -19.86
C THR A 303 1.23 -17.19 -19.37
N LYS A 304 2.00 -16.33 -20.06
CA LYS A 304 2.20 -14.93 -19.63
C LYS A 304 0.91 -14.12 -19.76
N ASP A 305 0.14 -14.36 -20.82
CA ASP A 305 -1.14 -13.70 -21.06
C ASP A 305 -2.15 -14.05 -19.96
N LEU A 306 -2.19 -15.32 -19.52
CA LEU A 306 -3.02 -15.73 -18.38
C LEU A 306 -2.58 -15.05 -17.08
N VAL A 307 -1.27 -14.97 -16.79
CA VAL A 307 -0.77 -14.27 -15.60
C VAL A 307 -1.18 -12.80 -15.63
N ARG A 308 -0.96 -12.13 -16.77
CA ARG A 308 -1.34 -10.73 -16.97
C ARG A 308 -2.83 -10.52 -16.77
N LEU A 309 -3.68 -11.26 -17.50
CA LEU A 309 -5.14 -11.12 -17.40
C LEU A 309 -5.65 -11.48 -16.01
N ALA A 310 -5.13 -12.52 -15.36
CA ALA A 310 -5.55 -12.86 -14.00
C ALA A 310 -5.17 -11.78 -12.98
N SER A 311 -4.00 -11.14 -13.14
CA SER A 311 -3.60 -9.98 -12.33
C SER A 311 -4.50 -8.76 -12.58
N GLU A 312 -4.82 -8.46 -13.84
CA GLU A 312 -5.72 -7.34 -14.21
C GLU A 312 -7.15 -7.58 -13.72
N THR A 313 -7.69 -8.78 -13.94
CA THR A 313 -9.02 -9.18 -13.46
C THR A 313 -9.09 -9.16 -11.93
N GLY A 314 -8.06 -9.68 -11.25
CA GLY A 314 -8.00 -9.66 -9.79
C GLY A 314 -7.93 -8.24 -9.22
N ALA A 315 -7.11 -7.38 -9.82
CA ALA A 315 -7.02 -5.97 -9.43
C ALA A 315 -8.33 -5.23 -9.73
N LEU A 316 -8.93 -5.43 -10.90
CA LEU A 316 -10.23 -4.84 -11.25
C LEU A 316 -11.32 -5.23 -10.25
N ALA A 317 -11.38 -6.51 -9.85
CA ALA A 317 -12.30 -6.93 -8.80
C ALA A 317 -12.02 -6.24 -7.46
N ALA A 318 -10.75 -6.11 -7.07
CA ALA A 318 -10.39 -5.39 -5.85
C ALA A 318 -10.78 -3.90 -5.90
N LEU A 319 -10.72 -3.27 -7.09
CA LEU A 319 -11.15 -1.88 -7.30
C LEU A 319 -12.68 -1.76 -7.23
N THR A 320 -13.42 -2.60 -7.94
CA THR A 320 -14.90 -2.51 -7.99
C THR A 320 -15.57 -2.93 -6.69
N ASP A 321 -14.93 -3.82 -5.92
CA ASP A 321 -15.41 -4.25 -4.60
C ASP A 321 -14.92 -3.32 -3.48
N ALA A 322 -14.06 -2.34 -3.80
CA ALA A 322 -13.59 -1.38 -2.81
C ALA A 322 -14.73 -0.48 -2.35
N ALA A 323 -14.61 -0.07 -1.10
CA ALA A 323 -15.46 0.95 -0.52
C ALA A 323 -15.35 2.30 -1.23
N GLU A 324 -14.16 2.54 -1.78
CA GLU A 324 -13.79 3.73 -2.53
C GLU A 324 -12.67 3.34 -3.49
N THR A 325 -12.86 3.56 -4.80
CA THR A 325 -11.74 3.56 -5.73
C THR A 325 -11.18 4.96 -5.85
N VAL A 326 -9.94 5.12 -5.44
CA VAL A 326 -9.17 6.35 -5.48
C VAL A 326 -8.32 6.37 -6.75
N LEU A 327 -8.27 7.51 -7.43
CA LEU A 327 -7.31 7.73 -8.51
C LEU A 327 -5.98 8.23 -7.95
N GLU A 328 -4.88 7.59 -8.34
CA GLU A 328 -3.53 8.03 -7.99
C GLU A 328 -3.24 9.43 -8.57
N PRO A 329 -2.67 10.37 -7.78
CA PRO A 329 -2.23 11.66 -8.30
C PRO A 329 -1.07 11.50 -9.30
N ALA A 330 -1.04 12.36 -10.32
CA ALA A 330 -0.04 12.30 -11.38
C ALA A 330 1.40 12.55 -10.88
N ASP A 331 1.57 13.42 -9.89
CA ASP A 331 2.87 13.87 -9.41
C ASP A 331 3.34 13.06 -8.19
N ARG A 332 4.37 12.22 -8.38
CA ARG A 332 5.03 11.48 -7.30
C ARG A 332 6.43 12.03 -7.07
N ILE A 333 6.74 12.39 -5.83
CA ILE A 333 8.09 12.78 -5.41
C ILE A 333 8.84 11.52 -5.00
N GLY A 334 10.06 11.37 -5.54
CA GLY A 334 10.91 10.22 -5.32
C GLY A 334 10.56 9.01 -6.19
N ARG A 335 11.50 8.07 -6.30
CA ARG A 335 11.36 6.85 -7.09
C ARG A 335 11.11 5.66 -6.19
N LEU A 336 9.99 4.99 -6.39
CA LEU A 336 9.76 3.68 -5.79
C LEU A 336 10.86 2.72 -6.30
N ARG A 337 11.46 1.95 -5.39
CA ARG A 337 12.31 0.81 -5.72
C ARG A 337 11.88 -0.44 -4.95
N VAL A 338 12.20 -1.59 -5.52
CA VAL A 338 12.02 -2.89 -4.89
C VAL A 338 13.36 -3.63 -4.97
N VAL A 339 13.94 -3.89 -3.80
CA VAL A 339 15.09 -4.79 -3.67
C VAL A 339 14.53 -6.20 -3.51
N ALA A 340 14.98 -7.11 -4.38
CA ALA A 340 14.61 -8.52 -4.30
C ALA A 340 15.84 -9.35 -3.93
N ASP A 341 15.70 -10.19 -2.90
CA ASP A 341 16.70 -11.16 -2.47
C ASP A 341 16.02 -12.52 -2.32
N GLY A 342 16.24 -13.40 -3.30
CA GLY A 342 15.50 -14.65 -3.44
C GLY A 342 13.99 -14.39 -3.58
N ASP A 343 13.22 -14.90 -2.62
CA ASP A 343 11.77 -14.73 -2.58
C ASP A 343 11.30 -13.49 -1.78
N ARG A 344 12.21 -12.83 -1.05
CA ARG A 344 11.92 -11.66 -0.23
C ARG A 344 12.01 -10.37 -1.06
N ARG A 345 11.03 -9.49 -0.89
CA ARG A 345 10.94 -8.16 -1.49
C ARG A 345 10.95 -7.10 -0.41
N ILE A 346 11.71 -6.03 -0.66
CA ILE A 346 11.81 -4.87 0.21
C ILE A 346 11.51 -3.63 -0.63
N GLY A 347 10.41 -2.95 -0.30
CA GLY A 347 10.03 -1.69 -0.93
C GLY A 347 10.77 -0.51 -0.30
N LEU A 348 11.11 0.48 -1.10
CA LEU A 348 11.65 1.75 -0.60
C LEU A 348 11.31 2.91 -1.55
N THR A 349 11.39 4.13 -1.06
CA THR A 349 11.39 5.34 -1.91
C THR A 349 12.78 5.97 -1.90
N ASP A 350 13.39 6.13 -3.06
CA ASP A 350 14.68 6.78 -3.28
C ASP A 350 14.46 8.16 -3.92
N TYR A 351 14.70 9.21 -3.15
CA TYR A 351 14.43 10.58 -3.57
C TYR A 351 15.53 11.17 -4.44
N GLY A 352 16.72 10.54 -4.49
CA GLY A 352 17.87 11.11 -5.18
C GLY A 352 18.37 12.42 -4.54
N PRO A 353 19.31 13.12 -5.20
CA PRO A 353 20.06 12.65 -6.37
C PRO A 353 21.00 11.49 -6.01
N ARG A 354 21.41 10.67 -6.99
CA ARG A 354 22.29 9.50 -6.73
C ARG A 354 23.66 9.90 -6.17
N SER A 355 24.12 11.12 -6.48
CA SER A 355 25.39 11.71 -6.02
C SER A 355 25.34 12.23 -4.58
N GLY A 356 24.16 12.36 -3.99
CA GLY A 356 24.01 12.87 -2.62
C GLY A 356 24.47 11.86 -1.57
N ARG A 357 24.91 12.35 -0.41
CA ARG A 357 25.23 11.53 0.76
C ARG A 357 23.96 10.81 1.25
N PRO A 358 23.97 9.49 1.43
CA PRO A 358 22.75 8.75 1.73
C PRO A 358 22.26 9.02 3.15
N VAL A 359 20.97 9.38 3.26
CA VAL A 359 20.25 9.47 4.54
C VAL A 359 19.05 8.54 4.48
N VAL A 360 19.02 7.59 5.40
CA VAL A 360 17.90 6.67 5.57
C VAL A 360 16.91 7.27 6.55
N VAL A 361 15.65 7.41 6.16
CA VAL A 361 14.57 7.92 7.03
C VAL A 361 13.56 6.81 7.27
N MET A 362 13.46 6.35 8.52
CA MET A 362 12.49 5.34 8.94
C MET A 362 11.14 5.99 9.22
N HIS A 363 10.08 5.46 8.59
CA HIS A 363 8.71 5.98 8.72
C HIS A 363 8.09 5.73 10.11
N GLY A 364 6.96 6.37 10.43
CA GLY A 364 6.17 6.04 11.64
C GLY A 364 5.23 4.86 11.39
N ALA A 365 4.34 4.54 12.32
CA ALA A 365 3.46 3.37 12.20
C ALA A 365 2.32 3.56 11.18
N GLY A 366 1.78 4.79 11.09
CA GLY A 366 0.60 5.10 10.27
C GLY A 366 0.90 5.99 9.05
N THR A 367 2.03 6.70 9.06
CA THR A 367 2.45 7.60 7.97
C THR A 367 3.98 7.69 7.86
N GLY A 368 4.46 8.19 6.72
CA GLY A 368 5.86 8.52 6.45
C GLY A 368 6.55 7.58 5.46
N ARG A 369 5.81 6.68 4.80
CA ARG A 369 6.34 5.88 3.67
C ARG A 369 6.73 6.79 2.50
N ARG A 370 6.16 8.00 2.47
CA ARG A 370 6.58 9.13 1.65
C ARG A 370 6.97 10.32 2.53
N LEU A 371 8.12 10.92 2.23
CA LEU A 371 8.59 12.14 2.88
C LEU A 371 7.88 13.38 2.30
N PRO A 372 7.63 14.41 3.13
CA PRO A 372 7.13 15.69 2.66
C PRO A 372 8.07 16.32 1.63
N ALA A 373 7.50 16.96 0.60
CA ALA A 373 8.28 17.67 -0.42
C ALA A 373 9.27 18.69 0.19
N PRO A 374 8.88 19.51 1.18
CA PRO A 374 9.80 20.47 1.79
C PRO A 374 11.02 19.80 2.44
N LEU A 375 10.82 18.68 3.15
CA LEU A 375 11.93 17.95 3.77
C LEU A 375 12.86 17.33 2.72
N VAL A 376 12.30 16.74 1.66
CA VAL A 376 13.10 16.19 0.56
C VAL A 376 13.98 17.27 -0.05
N THR A 377 13.40 18.43 -0.38
CA THR A 377 14.11 19.58 -0.93
C THR A 377 15.19 20.08 0.03
N ALA A 378 14.87 20.24 1.31
CA ALA A 378 15.81 20.72 2.33
C ALA A 378 17.02 19.79 2.51
N LEU A 379 16.79 18.47 2.49
CA LEU A 379 17.86 17.46 2.55
C LEU A 379 18.73 17.48 1.27
N GLN A 380 18.10 17.55 0.10
CA GLN A 380 18.81 17.61 -1.18
C GLN A 380 19.65 18.88 -1.31
N ALA A 381 19.15 20.03 -0.84
CA ALA A 381 19.88 21.29 -0.80
C ALA A 381 21.16 21.20 0.05
N ARG A 382 21.19 20.33 1.06
CA ARG A 382 22.37 20.03 1.90
C ARG A 382 23.22 18.88 1.36
N GLY A 383 22.99 18.47 0.12
CA GLY A 383 23.76 17.44 -0.57
C GLY A 383 23.40 16.01 -0.15
N PHE A 384 22.23 15.80 0.47
CA PHE A 384 21.78 14.46 0.85
C PHE A 384 20.92 13.79 -0.22
N ARG A 385 20.91 12.46 -0.16
CA ARG A 385 20.03 11.56 -0.91
C ARG A 385 19.09 10.87 0.09
N PRO A 386 17.86 11.36 0.25
CA PRO A 386 16.89 10.72 1.13
C PRO A 386 16.43 9.37 0.59
N ILE A 387 16.39 8.37 1.47
CA ILE A 387 15.95 7.02 1.18
C ILE A 387 15.01 6.58 2.30
N THR A 388 13.80 6.15 1.96
CA THR A 388 12.79 5.70 2.92
C THR A 388 12.45 4.24 2.64
N PRO A 389 13.13 3.28 3.29
CA PRO A 389 12.77 1.87 3.21
C PRO A 389 11.48 1.60 3.99
N GLN A 390 10.68 0.68 3.45
CA GLN A 390 9.48 0.18 4.10
C GLN A 390 9.85 -1.01 4.97
N ARG A 391 9.48 -0.95 6.25
CA ARG A 391 9.77 -2.02 7.23
C ARG A 391 9.02 -3.33 6.90
N PRO A 392 9.42 -4.47 7.48
CA PRO A 392 8.75 -5.75 7.24
C PRO A 392 7.23 -5.68 7.45
N GLY A 393 6.46 -6.14 6.46
CA GLY A 393 4.99 -6.14 6.54
C GLY A 393 4.33 -4.77 6.36
N TYR A 394 5.08 -3.74 5.93
CA TYR A 394 4.54 -2.46 5.49
C TYR A 394 4.65 -2.30 3.96
N GLY A 395 3.62 -1.72 3.35
CA GLY A 395 3.62 -1.40 1.93
C GLY A 395 3.92 -2.61 1.04
N LEU A 396 5.04 -2.55 0.32
CA LEU A 396 5.50 -3.56 -0.64
C LEU A 396 6.52 -4.55 -0.03
N THR A 397 6.99 -4.31 1.20
CA THR A 397 7.95 -5.19 1.88
C THR A 397 7.23 -6.40 2.45
N ASP A 398 7.77 -7.59 2.17
CA ASP A 398 7.19 -8.83 2.67
C ASP A 398 7.25 -8.90 4.22
N VAL A 399 6.30 -9.62 4.82
CA VAL A 399 6.19 -9.81 6.27
C VAL A 399 7.47 -10.42 6.86
N ALA A 400 7.76 -10.13 8.13
CA ALA A 400 8.89 -10.72 8.82
C ALA A 400 8.70 -12.22 9.04
N ARG A 401 9.80 -12.99 8.99
CA ARG A 401 9.84 -14.41 9.30
C ARG A 401 10.53 -14.60 10.66
N GLY A 402 9.77 -14.54 11.75
CA GLY A 402 10.33 -14.64 13.12
C GLY A 402 10.61 -13.27 13.75
N ASP A 403 11.85 -13.04 14.20
CA ASP A 403 12.27 -11.77 14.84
C ASP A 403 12.04 -10.57 13.92
N TYR A 404 11.00 -9.79 14.22
CA TYR A 404 10.63 -8.60 13.45
C TYR A 404 11.75 -7.56 13.40
N LEU A 405 12.40 -7.27 14.53
CA LEU A 405 13.41 -6.22 14.60
C LEU A 405 14.72 -6.65 13.95
N GLY A 406 15.13 -7.92 14.16
CA GLY A 406 16.27 -8.51 13.45
C GLY A 406 16.03 -8.55 11.94
N GLN A 407 14.85 -8.96 11.49
CA GLN A 407 14.50 -8.94 10.06
C GLN A 407 14.53 -7.51 9.48
N ALA A 408 14.04 -6.51 10.23
CA ALA A 408 14.09 -5.12 9.79
C ALA A 408 15.54 -4.60 9.64
N ALA A 409 16.45 -5.02 10.53
CA ALA A 409 17.87 -4.70 10.44
C ALA A 409 18.54 -5.37 9.22
N ASP A 410 18.26 -6.66 9.00
CA ASP A 410 18.78 -7.39 7.84
C ASP A 410 18.26 -6.81 6.51
N ASP A 411 16.98 -6.42 6.47
CA ASP A 411 16.39 -5.80 5.28
C ASP A 411 17.03 -4.44 4.97
N MET A 412 17.34 -3.65 6.01
CA MET A 412 18.10 -2.42 5.82
C MET A 412 19.47 -2.71 5.19
N ALA A 413 20.21 -3.68 5.73
CA ALA A 413 21.52 -4.07 5.18
C ALA A 413 21.40 -4.48 3.71
N ARG A 414 20.40 -5.30 3.36
CA ARG A 414 20.11 -5.69 1.96
C ARG A 414 19.82 -4.49 1.07
N VAL A 415 19.08 -3.50 1.57
CA VAL A 415 18.80 -2.26 0.83
C VAL A 415 20.09 -1.48 0.57
N LEU A 416 20.95 -1.32 1.58
CA LEU A 416 22.23 -0.63 1.42
C LEU A 416 23.14 -1.35 0.43
N ASP A 417 23.26 -2.67 0.54
CA ASP A 417 24.09 -3.49 -0.35
C ASP A 417 23.59 -3.42 -1.80
N ALA A 418 22.28 -3.52 -2.02
CA ALA A 418 21.66 -3.42 -3.35
C ALA A 418 21.81 -2.03 -3.98
N LEU A 419 21.90 -0.98 -3.16
CA LEU A 419 22.13 0.39 -3.62
C LEU A 419 23.63 0.76 -3.71
N HIS A 420 24.53 -0.15 -3.31
CA HIS A 420 25.97 0.07 -3.16
C HIS A 420 26.28 1.25 -2.25
N ILE A 421 25.70 1.22 -1.05
CA ILE A 421 25.89 2.24 -0.01
C ILE A 421 26.65 1.63 1.15
N ASP A 422 27.84 2.14 1.43
CA ASP A 422 28.69 1.62 2.51
C ASP A 422 28.21 2.10 3.87
N ARG A 423 27.94 3.40 4.03
CA ARG A 423 27.45 3.98 5.29
C ARG A 423 26.34 4.98 5.05
N VAL A 424 25.48 5.15 6.05
CA VAL A 424 24.36 6.09 6.02
C VAL A 424 24.30 6.95 7.27
N ARG A 425 23.70 8.13 7.14
CA ARG A 425 23.05 8.76 8.28
C ARG A 425 21.66 8.16 8.46
N LEU A 426 21.32 7.85 9.70
CA LEU A 426 20.06 7.19 10.03
C LEU A 426 19.15 8.16 10.77
N VAL A 427 17.99 8.44 10.20
CA VAL A 427 16.91 9.18 10.85
C VAL A 427 15.82 8.19 11.24
N VAL A 428 15.56 8.06 12.54
CA VAL A 428 14.43 7.29 13.06
C VAL A 428 13.34 8.22 13.54
N ARG A 429 12.09 7.95 13.16
CA ARG A 429 10.91 8.71 13.59
C ARG A 429 9.99 7.82 14.40
N ASP A 430 9.54 8.33 15.55
CA ASP A 430 8.43 7.75 16.32
C ASP A 430 8.58 6.23 16.53
N SER A 431 7.66 5.41 16.01
CA SER A 431 7.62 3.96 16.17
C SER A 431 8.66 3.20 15.32
N GLY A 432 9.33 3.87 14.38
CA GLY A 432 10.45 3.29 13.63
C GLY A 432 11.75 3.19 14.43
N THR A 433 11.78 3.76 15.63
CA THR A 433 12.95 3.82 16.51
C THR A 433 13.54 2.43 16.84
N PRO A 434 12.76 1.41 17.25
CA PRO A 434 13.27 0.07 17.53
C PRO A 434 14.00 -0.58 16.36
N SER A 435 13.41 -0.50 15.16
CA SER A 435 13.99 -1.10 13.97
C SER A 435 15.29 -0.41 13.56
N GLY A 436 15.32 0.92 13.61
CA GLY A 436 16.53 1.67 13.25
C GLY A 436 17.64 1.52 14.28
N LEU A 437 17.33 1.53 15.59
CA LEU A 437 18.34 1.31 16.62
C LEU A 437 18.84 -0.13 16.64
N ARG A 438 17.99 -1.12 16.34
CA ARG A 438 18.43 -2.51 16.14
C ARG A 438 19.43 -2.61 15.00
N PHE A 439 19.15 -1.98 13.86
CA PHE A 439 20.10 -1.90 12.75
C PHE A 439 21.41 -1.22 13.16
N ALA A 440 21.34 -0.07 13.85
CA ALA A 440 22.54 0.65 14.28
C ALA A 440 23.40 -0.13 15.28
N ALA A 441 22.79 -0.96 16.13
CA ALA A 441 23.52 -1.82 17.06
C ALA A 441 24.16 -3.02 16.36
N GLU A 442 23.44 -3.68 15.45
CA GLU A 442 23.93 -4.89 14.78
C GLU A 442 24.84 -4.63 13.57
N ARG A 443 24.80 -3.41 13.01
CA ARG A 443 25.56 -2.97 11.81
C ARG A 443 26.15 -1.58 12.05
N SER A 444 26.80 -1.38 13.20
CA SER A 444 27.34 -0.08 13.61
C SER A 444 28.39 0.48 12.64
N ASP A 445 29.08 -0.39 11.90
CA ASP A 445 30.00 -0.06 10.81
C ASP A 445 29.31 0.62 9.63
N ARG A 446 27.99 0.43 9.47
CA ARG A 446 27.16 0.98 8.38
C ARG A 446 26.49 2.31 8.77
N VAL A 447 26.64 2.78 10.00
CA VAL A 447 26.00 4.02 10.50
C VAL A 447 27.07 5.08 10.76
N GLU A 448 26.97 6.21 10.04
CA GLU A 448 27.85 7.37 10.22
C GLU A 448 27.41 8.23 11.42
N ALA A 449 26.11 8.52 11.49
CA ALA A 449 25.49 9.32 12.55
C ALA A 449 23.98 9.03 12.60
N GLY A 450 23.36 9.35 13.74
CA GLY A 450 21.94 9.10 13.98
C GLY A 450 21.15 10.34 14.40
N LEU A 451 19.90 10.42 13.95
CA LEU A 451 18.91 11.41 14.36
C LEU A 451 17.64 10.68 14.81
N ALA A 452 17.24 10.84 16.06
CA ALA A 452 15.99 10.29 16.58
C ALA A 452 14.96 11.41 16.73
N VAL A 453 13.95 11.45 15.86
CA VAL A 453 12.95 12.52 15.79
C VAL A 453 11.64 12.06 16.43
N ASN A 454 11.22 12.75 17.49
CA ASN A 454 10.08 12.37 18.33
C ASN A 454 10.08 10.86 18.67
N PRO A 455 11.20 10.25 19.09
CA PRO A 455 11.29 8.80 19.25
C PRO A 455 10.30 8.32 20.33
N LYS A 456 9.61 7.21 20.06
CA LYS A 456 8.68 6.63 21.04
C LYS A 456 9.46 5.91 22.14
N LEU A 457 9.15 6.23 23.40
CA LEU A 457 9.88 5.71 24.56
C LEU A 457 9.80 4.18 24.67
N PRO A 458 10.84 3.54 25.24
CA PRO A 458 10.80 2.14 25.65
C PRO A 458 9.69 1.91 26.69
N SER A 459 9.01 0.76 26.61
CA SER A 459 7.89 0.41 27.47
C SER A 459 8.29 -0.29 28.78
N ALA A 460 9.56 -0.69 28.92
CA ALA A 460 10.06 -1.47 30.05
C ALA A 460 10.15 -0.71 31.40
N ARG A 461 9.80 0.58 31.45
CA ARG A 461 9.84 1.37 32.69
C ARG A 461 8.48 2.03 32.94
N HIS A 462 7.94 1.75 34.12
CA HIS A 462 6.62 2.09 34.65
C HIS A 462 6.03 3.43 34.15
N ALA A 463 4.77 3.35 33.69
CA ALA A 463 3.93 4.36 33.04
C ALA A 463 4.37 4.74 31.60
N PRO A 464 3.67 4.26 30.55
CA PRO A 464 4.03 4.61 29.19
C PRO A 464 3.77 6.09 28.94
N ALA A 465 4.83 6.85 28.69
CA ALA A 465 4.70 8.24 28.29
C ALA A 465 4.17 8.28 26.85
N ILE A 466 2.86 8.48 26.73
CA ILE A 466 2.16 8.69 25.46
C ILE A 466 2.28 10.18 25.12
N ARG A 467 2.78 10.51 23.92
CA ARG A 467 3.04 11.92 23.52
C ARG A 467 1.80 12.80 23.59
N ILE A 468 0.67 12.28 23.11
CA ILE A 468 -0.61 12.99 23.11
C ILE A 468 -1.65 12.09 23.80
N PRO A 469 -1.66 12.02 25.15
CA PRO A 469 -2.55 11.12 25.88
C PRO A 469 -4.03 11.37 25.56
N ALA A 470 -4.41 12.65 25.48
CA ALA A 470 -5.75 13.14 25.15
C ALA A 470 -5.96 13.23 23.64
N SER A 471 -5.72 12.12 22.94
CA SER A 471 -6.06 11.95 21.52
C SER A 471 -6.55 10.53 21.26
N LEU A 472 -7.21 10.33 20.11
CA LEU A 472 -7.59 9.00 19.64
C LEU A 472 -6.38 8.04 19.59
N MET A 473 -5.23 8.50 19.08
CA MET A 473 -4.01 7.67 19.02
C MET A 473 -3.41 7.41 20.39
N GLY A 474 -3.51 8.36 21.33
CA GLY A 474 -3.09 8.16 22.71
C GLY A 474 -3.92 7.10 23.42
N THR A 475 -5.23 7.15 23.23
CA THR A 475 -6.18 6.16 23.74
C THR A 475 -5.88 4.75 23.20
N VAL A 476 -5.70 4.62 21.88
CA VAL A 476 -5.35 3.34 21.24
C VAL A 476 -3.99 2.83 21.71
N ALA A 477 -2.99 3.71 21.80
CA ALA A 477 -1.65 3.33 22.28
C ALA A 477 -1.69 2.78 23.70
N ARG A 478 -2.50 3.36 24.59
CA ARG A 478 -2.71 2.84 25.96
C ARG A 478 -3.32 1.44 25.94
N ALA A 479 -4.34 1.25 25.10
CA ALA A 479 -5.04 -0.03 24.96
C ALA A 479 -4.13 -1.15 24.46
N PHE A 480 -3.21 -0.87 23.53
CA PHE A 480 -2.23 -1.85 23.07
C PHE A 480 -1.25 -2.30 24.15
N ILE A 481 -0.93 -1.41 25.09
CA ILE A 481 -0.02 -1.74 26.19
C ILE A 481 -0.73 -2.58 27.24
N THR A 482 -1.97 -2.23 27.59
CA THR A 482 -2.75 -2.97 28.60
C THR A 482 -3.34 -4.26 28.07
N SER A 483 -3.63 -4.32 26.77
CA SER A 483 -4.33 -5.43 26.12
C SER A 483 -3.66 -5.83 24.79
N PRO A 484 -2.42 -6.37 24.77
CA PRO A 484 -1.68 -6.63 23.52
C PRO A 484 -2.38 -7.56 22.53
N HIS A 485 -3.29 -8.41 23.00
CA HIS A 485 -4.07 -9.33 22.16
C HIS A 485 -5.01 -8.61 21.18
N ILE A 486 -5.33 -7.33 21.40
CA ILE A 486 -6.20 -6.56 20.49
C ILE A 486 -5.44 -5.94 19.32
N ILE A 487 -4.11 -5.93 19.34
CA ILE A 487 -3.27 -5.23 18.35
C ILE A 487 -3.59 -5.68 16.93
N GLU A 488 -3.60 -6.99 16.68
CA GLU A 488 -3.92 -7.54 15.34
C GLU A 488 -5.32 -7.21 14.90
N LEU A 489 -6.27 -7.23 15.85
CA LEU A 489 -7.66 -6.95 15.58
C LEU A 489 -7.84 -5.52 15.10
N VAL A 490 -7.31 -4.55 15.86
CA VAL A 490 -7.36 -3.12 15.51
C VAL A 490 -6.61 -2.87 14.20
N ALA A 491 -5.43 -3.47 14.01
CA ALA A 491 -4.65 -3.31 12.79
C ALA A 491 -5.42 -3.80 11.56
N GLU A 492 -6.11 -4.94 11.67
CA GLU A 492 -6.91 -5.49 10.59
C GLU A 492 -8.21 -4.68 10.35
N THR A 493 -8.83 -4.15 11.40
CA THR A 493 -9.96 -3.23 11.29
C THR A 493 -9.56 -1.95 10.56
N LEU A 494 -8.44 -1.33 10.94
CA LEU A 494 -7.90 -0.13 10.28
C LEU A 494 -7.58 -0.42 8.81
N ARG A 495 -6.92 -1.54 8.53
CA ARG A 495 -6.62 -1.96 7.14
C ARG A 495 -7.88 -2.10 6.29
N ARG A 496 -8.96 -2.61 6.89
CA ARG A 496 -10.26 -2.78 6.22
C ARG A 496 -11.08 -1.50 6.16
N GLN A 497 -10.63 -0.40 6.75
CA GLN A 497 -11.37 0.86 6.83
C GLN A 497 -10.47 2.03 6.44
N THR A 498 -10.15 2.11 5.15
CA THR A 498 -9.17 3.06 4.59
C THR A 498 -9.81 4.09 3.65
N ARG A 499 -11.10 4.35 3.78
CA ARG A 499 -11.79 5.43 3.06
C ARG A 499 -11.14 6.79 3.33
N THR A 500 -11.08 7.64 2.32
CA THR A 500 -10.46 8.97 2.37
C THR A 500 -11.06 9.82 3.49
N GLU A 501 -12.39 9.92 3.56
CA GLU A 501 -13.09 10.70 4.60
C GLU A 501 -12.79 10.20 6.01
N LEU A 502 -12.88 8.88 6.23
CA LEU A 502 -12.61 8.28 7.53
C LEU A 502 -11.17 8.51 7.99
N LEU A 503 -10.20 8.29 7.10
CA LEU A 503 -8.80 8.54 7.42
C LEU A 503 -8.51 10.03 7.64
N ALA A 504 -9.19 10.92 6.91
CA ALA A 504 -9.07 12.35 7.13
C ALA A 504 -9.56 12.74 8.54
N ASP A 505 -10.70 12.20 8.97
CA ASP A 505 -11.23 12.42 10.31
C ASP A 505 -10.32 11.85 11.39
N VAL A 506 -9.80 10.63 11.20
CA VAL A 506 -8.79 10.04 12.10
C VAL A 506 -7.57 10.93 12.23
N MET A 507 -7.04 11.47 11.12
CA MET A 507 -5.87 12.35 11.14
C MET A 507 -6.17 13.66 11.88
N ARG A 508 -7.32 14.28 11.62
CA ARG A 508 -7.74 15.51 12.33
C ARG A 508 -7.85 15.29 13.82
N GLN A 509 -8.48 14.20 14.26
CA GLN A 509 -8.61 13.90 15.69
C GLN A 509 -7.29 13.51 16.34
N ALA A 510 -6.44 12.73 15.64
CA ALA A 510 -5.14 12.32 16.16
C ALA A 510 -4.17 13.50 16.36
N LEU A 511 -4.34 14.57 15.58
CA LEU A 511 -3.44 15.73 15.52
C LEU A 511 -4.12 17.02 15.99
N ALA A 512 -5.30 16.93 16.63
CA ALA A 512 -6.05 18.09 17.09
C ALA A 512 -5.40 18.80 18.29
N ALA A 513 -4.71 18.04 19.16
CA ALA A 513 -4.26 18.58 20.45
C ALA A 513 -3.16 19.65 20.32
N PRO A 514 -2.06 19.46 19.55
CA PRO A 514 -1.07 20.52 19.35
C PRO A 514 -1.56 21.50 18.27
N PRO A 515 -1.68 22.82 18.55
CA PRO A 515 -2.12 23.81 17.57
C PRO A 515 -1.25 23.86 16.30
N CYS A 516 0.05 23.60 16.43
CA CYS A 516 0.96 23.56 15.30
C CYS A 516 0.69 22.37 14.35
N ASP A 517 0.25 21.22 14.87
CA ASP A 517 -0.09 20.05 14.05
C ASP A 517 -1.43 20.27 13.33
N SER A 518 -2.44 20.79 14.02
CA SER A 518 -3.74 21.10 13.40
C SER A 518 -3.63 22.20 12.34
N ALA A 519 -2.88 23.28 12.61
CA ALA A 519 -2.59 24.32 11.61
C ALA A 519 -1.84 23.78 10.39
N THR A 520 -0.95 22.80 10.59
CA THR A 520 -0.22 22.15 9.48
C THR A 520 -1.13 21.27 8.64
N LEU A 521 -2.11 20.59 9.23
CA LEU A 521 -3.09 19.77 8.50
C LEU A 521 -3.95 20.58 7.53
N GLU A 522 -4.28 21.81 7.90
CA GLU A 522 -5.10 22.72 7.06
C GLU A 522 -4.31 23.34 5.91
N GLN A 523 -2.99 23.10 5.82
CA GLN A 523 -2.21 23.52 4.66
C GLN A 523 -2.56 22.68 3.43
N PRO A 524 -2.63 23.28 2.23
CA PRO A 524 -2.97 22.57 1.00
C PRO A 524 -2.09 21.34 0.74
N GLY A 525 -2.68 20.19 0.46
CA GLY A 525 -1.95 18.98 0.10
C GLY A 525 -1.48 18.12 1.28
N VAL A 526 -1.42 18.66 2.50
CA VAL A 526 -0.86 17.94 3.67
C VAL A 526 -1.76 16.78 4.08
N LEU A 527 -3.03 17.06 4.35
CA LEU A 527 -4.00 16.03 4.74
C LEU A 527 -4.16 14.97 3.66
N GLU A 528 -4.28 15.35 2.37
CA GLU A 528 -4.38 14.38 1.29
C GLU A 528 -3.13 13.50 1.21
N THR A 529 -1.94 14.08 1.42
CA THR A 529 -0.68 13.31 1.45
C THR A 529 -0.70 12.28 2.57
N LEU A 530 -1.06 12.66 3.80
CA LEU A 530 -1.10 11.77 4.95
C LEU A 530 -2.14 10.65 4.76
N VAL A 531 -3.34 10.97 4.26
CA VAL A 531 -4.39 9.99 3.98
C VAL A 531 -3.93 8.97 2.93
N ARG A 532 -3.38 9.45 1.80
CA ARG A 532 -2.87 8.56 0.74
C ARG A 532 -1.69 7.73 1.22
N ASP A 533 -0.93 8.24 2.19
CA ASP A 533 0.16 7.50 2.78
C ASP A 533 -0.34 6.35 3.65
N ALA A 534 -1.28 6.64 4.55
CA ALA A 534 -1.93 5.67 5.41
C ALA A 534 -2.61 4.56 4.58
N GLN A 535 -3.34 4.90 3.51
CA GLN A 535 -3.94 3.91 2.60
C GLN A 535 -2.90 2.91 2.06
N GLY A 536 -1.73 3.41 1.63
CA GLY A 536 -0.67 2.57 1.07
C GLY A 536 0.16 1.83 2.11
N MET A 537 0.21 2.28 3.37
CA MET A 537 0.96 1.58 4.42
C MET A 537 0.35 0.22 4.76
N PHE A 538 -0.99 0.13 4.74
CA PHE A 538 -1.72 -1.07 5.13
C PHE A 538 -2.31 -1.86 3.95
N ALA A 539 -2.27 -1.35 2.72
CA ALA A 539 -3.01 -1.89 1.58
C ALA A 539 -2.90 -3.43 1.43
N ARG A 540 -1.71 -4.00 1.60
CA ARG A 540 -1.45 -5.44 1.44
C ARG A 540 -1.70 -6.26 2.70
N THR A 541 -1.29 -5.76 3.87
CA THR A 541 -1.35 -6.48 5.14
C THR A 541 -1.26 -5.52 6.32
N SER A 542 -1.77 -5.96 7.47
CA SER A 542 -1.69 -5.28 8.77
C SER A 542 -0.54 -5.81 9.65
N ALA A 543 0.18 -6.84 9.18
CA ALA A 543 1.15 -7.59 9.98
C ALA A 543 2.35 -6.75 10.46
N GLY A 544 2.86 -5.81 9.65
CA GLY A 544 3.99 -4.95 10.05
C GLY A 544 3.63 -4.05 11.22
N PHE A 545 2.44 -3.44 11.17
CA PHE A 545 1.91 -2.64 12.28
C PHE A 545 1.69 -3.46 13.54
N ALA A 546 1.13 -4.67 13.41
CA ALA A 546 0.92 -5.53 14.55
C ALA A 546 2.25 -5.96 15.20
N ALA A 547 3.24 -6.35 14.39
CA ALA A 547 4.56 -6.76 14.87
C ALA A 547 5.31 -5.60 15.57
N GLU A 548 5.24 -4.39 15.01
CA GLU A 548 5.84 -3.21 15.62
C GLU A 548 5.23 -2.86 16.98
N HIS A 549 3.90 -2.87 17.08
CA HIS A 549 3.24 -2.59 18.35
C HIS A 549 3.47 -3.69 19.38
N ARG A 550 3.59 -4.97 18.96
CA ARG A 550 4.03 -6.05 19.85
C ARG A 550 5.42 -5.83 20.40
N ALA A 551 6.38 -5.43 19.57
CA ALA A 551 7.73 -5.12 20.04
C ALA A 551 7.70 -4.09 21.18
N TYR A 552 6.83 -3.09 21.07
CA TYR A 552 6.59 -2.14 22.17
C TYR A 552 5.85 -2.78 23.35
N SER A 553 4.80 -3.56 23.18
CA SER A 553 4.09 -4.13 24.35
C SER A 553 4.87 -5.23 25.09
N GLU A 554 5.81 -5.88 24.42
CA GLU A 554 6.65 -6.97 24.96
C GLU A 554 7.95 -6.47 25.62
N GLY A 555 8.09 -5.15 25.81
CA GLY A 555 9.18 -4.59 26.61
C GLY A 555 10.47 -4.32 25.84
N TRP A 556 10.41 -3.95 24.56
CA TRP A 556 11.59 -3.52 23.82
C TRP A 556 12.36 -2.42 24.58
N ALA A 557 13.68 -2.58 24.63
CA ALA A 557 14.62 -1.63 25.22
C ALA A 557 15.66 -1.17 24.18
N PRO A 558 16.19 0.06 24.30
CA PRO A 558 17.24 0.54 23.42
C PRO A 558 18.48 -0.34 23.58
N PRO A 559 19.12 -0.77 22.47
CA PRO A 559 20.37 -1.52 22.55
C PRO A 559 21.51 -0.63 23.07
N GLU A 560 22.47 -1.23 23.78
CA GLU A 560 23.77 -0.59 24.09
C GLU A 560 24.53 -0.46 22.76
N VAL A 561 24.55 0.75 22.18
CA VAL A 561 25.13 0.95 20.85
C VAL A 561 26.66 0.92 20.95
N VAL A 562 27.28 -0.09 20.34
CA VAL A 562 28.74 -0.26 20.28
C VAL A 562 29.26 0.32 18.95
N GLY A 563 29.38 1.65 18.88
CA GLY A 563 29.91 2.35 17.71
C GLY A 563 30.17 3.83 17.97
N GLY A 564 31.08 4.45 17.22
CA GLY A 564 31.50 5.86 17.38
C GLY A 564 30.59 6.92 16.74
N ALA A 565 29.44 6.52 16.18
CA ALA A 565 28.49 7.41 15.52
C ALA A 565 27.79 8.32 16.55
N GLY A 566 27.81 9.64 16.34
CA GLY A 566 27.09 10.57 17.21
C GLY A 566 25.57 10.50 16.98
N TRP A 567 24.80 10.71 18.04
CA TRP A 567 23.33 10.79 17.97
C TRP A 567 22.81 12.17 18.35
N ILE A 568 21.75 12.61 17.67
CA ILE A 568 20.95 13.76 18.09
C ILE A 568 19.52 13.27 18.32
N VAL A 569 18.98 13.51 19.51
CA VAL A 569 17.56 13.29 19.82
C VAL A 569 16.84 14.63 19.67
N VAL A 570 15.82 14.65 18.82
CA VAL A 570 15.02 15.83 18.49
C VAL A 570 13.60 15.63 18.97
N GLU A 571 13.05 16.61 19.68
CA GLU A 571 11.63 16.65 20.02
C GLU A 571 10.99 17.96 19.59
N GLY A 572 9.76 17.89 19.12
CA GLY A 572 8.89 19.07 19.03
C GLY A 572 8.41 19.46 20.41
N GLU A 573 8.53 20.75 20.77
CA GLU A 573 8.16 21.27 22.09
C GLU A 573 6.72 20.93 22.48
N ALA A 574 5.79 20.96 21.53
CA ALA A 574 4.37 20.74 21.80
C ALA A 574 4.03 19.27 22.14
N VAL A 575 4.96 18.34 21.89
CA VAL A 575 4.77 16.89 22.09
C VAL A 575 5.93 16.25 22.85
N ALA A 576 6.76 17.05 23.50
CA ALA A 576 7.94 16.60 24.23
C ALA A 576 7.56 15.74 25.44
N LEU A 577 8.32 14.68 25.69
CA LEU A 577 8.05 13.76 26.79
C LEU A 577 9.00 13.99 27.97
N ALA A 578 8.43 14.02 29.18
CA ALA A 578 9.21 13.87 30.40
C ALA A 578 9.92 12.50 30.40
N GLY A 579 11.20 12.46 30.81
CA GLY A 579 11.97 11.21 30.82
C GLY A 579 12.63 10.84 29.47
N ASN A 580 12.39 11.61 28.40
CA ASN A 580 12.93 11.30 27.08
C ASN A 580 14.46 11.38 27.06
N ARG A 581 15.06 12.34 27.76
CA ARG A 581 16.52 12.46 27.83
C ARG A 581 17.14 11.20 28.44
N GLU A 582 16.62 10.80 29.59
CA GLU A 582 17.04 9.64 30.37
C GLU A 582 16.93 8.35 29.57
N ALA A 583 15.85 8.18 28.80
CA ALA A 583 15.63 6.99 27.97
C ALA A 583 16.68 6.78 26.88
N TRP A 584 17.34 7.85 26.42
CA TRP A 584 18.29 7.82 25.31
C TRP A 584 19.74 8.10 25.71
N ASN A 585 20.04 8.27 27.01
CA ASN A 585 21.39 8.53 27.52
C ASN A 585 22.40 7.43 27.17
N GLY A 586 21.92 6.21 26.88
CA GLY A 586 22.77 5.09 26.43
C GLY A 586 23.25 5.21 24.98
N LEU A 587 22.76 6.18 24.21
CA LEU A 587 23.23 6.42 22.85
C LEU A 587 24.60 7.14 22.85
N PRO A 588 25.52 6.76 21.95
CA PRO A 588 26.87 7.32 21.90
C PRO A 588 26.86 8.80 21.54
N ASN A 589 27.58 9.60 22.34
CA ASN A 589 27.74 11.05 22.15
C ASN A 589 26.40 11.78 21.94
N VAL A 590 25.34 11.37 22.65
CA VAL A 590 24.00 11.87 22.41
C VAL A 590 23.86 13.36 22.76
N ARG A 591 23.34 14.12 21.79
CA ARG A 591 22.92 15.51 21.95
C ARG A 591 21.40 15.59 21.89
N TYR A 592 20.84 16.63 22.48
CA TYR A 592 19.39 16.83 22.49
C TYR A 592 19.04 18.20 21.91
N ARG A 593 17.95 18.23 21.14
CA ARG A 593 17.40 19.43 20.51
C ARG A 593 15.89 19.45 20.73
N LEU A 594 15.41 20.60 21.22
CA LEU A 594 13.98 20.89 21.31
C LEU A 594 13.66 21.91 20.22
N ILE A 595 12.66 21.63 19.39
CA ILE A 595 12.21 22.53 18.32
C ILE A 595 10.95 23.26 18.81
N PRO A 596 11.02 24.59 18.99
CA PRO A 596 9.84 25.37 19.38
C PRO A 596 8.72 25.28 18.35
N ASP A 597 7.48 25.35 18.81
CA ASP A 597 6.27 25.35 17.94
C ASP A 597 6.18 24.16 16.96
N ALA A 598 6.73 23.01 17.34
CA ALA A 598 6.66 21.78 16.55
C ALA A 598 6.00 20.63 17.30
N GLY A 599 5.26 19.81 16.55
CA GLY A 599 4.51 18.65 17.01
C GLY A 599 4.94 17.35 16.33
N LEU A 600 3.98 16.46 16.06
CA LEU A 600 4.21 15.18 15.35
C LEU A 600 4.43 15.36 13.84
N LEU A 601 4.03 16.50 13.27
CA LEU A 601 4.23 16.88 11.87
C LEU A 601 5.51 17.71 11.63
N ILE A 602 6.52 17.53 12.49
CA ILE A 602 7.79 18.29 12.47
C ILE A 602 8.53 18.32 11.11
N TYR A 603 8.33 17.31 10.25
CA TYR A 603 8.89 17.29 8.90
C TYR A 603 8.23 18.28 7.93
N PHE A 604 7.01 18.71 8.22
CA PHE A 604 6.32 19.80 7.52
C PHE A 604 6.60 21.15 8.19
N GLN A 605 6.69 21.18 9.52
CA GLN A 605 6.85 22.41 10.31
C GLN A 605 8.27 22.97 10.28
N ALA A 606 9.29 22.10 10.36
CA ALA A 606 10.69 22.50 10.48
C ALA A 606 11.63 21.71 9.52
N PRO A 607 11.31 21.61 8.21
CA PRO A 607 12.07 20.78 7.26
C PRO A 607 13.54 21.18 7.16
N ASP A 608 13.85 22.48 7.12
CA ASP A 608 15.21 23.00 7.05
C ASP A 608 16.02 22.70 8.30
N LEU A 609 15.44 22.94 9.47
CA LEU A 609 16.11 22.65 10.74
C LEU A 609 16.38 21.15 10.90
N ILE A 610 15.44 20.29 10.53
CA ILE A 610 15.69 18.83 10.52
C ILE A 610 16.85 18.49 9.57
N ALA A 611 16.90 19.09 8.38
CA ALA A 611 17.96 18.84 7.43
C ALA A 611 19.33 19.39 7.90
N ASP A 612 19.36 20.52 8.63
CA ASP A 612 20.56 21.05 9.29
C ASP A 612 21.05 20.10 10.39
N LEU A 613 20.14 19.54 11.19
CA LEU A 613 20.49 18.58 12.24
C LEU A 613 21.03 17.27 11.64
N VAL A 614 20.51 16.82 10.50
CA VAL A 614 21.11 15.71 9.74
C VAL A 614 22.52 16.05 9.26
N ALA A 615 22.81 17.30 8.93
CA ALA A 615 24.15 17.73 8.55
C ALA A 615 25.12 17.81 9.76
N GLU A 616 24.63 18.28 10.91
CA GLU A 616 25.35 18.45 12.19
C GLU A 616 25.71 17.11 12.88
N ALA A 617 24.89 16.09 12.69
CA ALA A 617 25.10 14.74 13.23
C ALA A 617 26.34 14.07 12.63
#